data_AF-A0A8J2MNN0-F1
#
_entry.id   AF-A0A8J2MNN0-F1
#
_cell.length_a   1.000
_cell.length_b   1.000
_cell.length_c   1.000
_cell.angle_alpha   90.00
_cell.angle_beta   90.00
_cell.angle_gamma   90.00
#
_symmetry.space_group_name_H-M   'P 1'
#
loop_
_entity.id
_entity.type
_entity.pdbx_description
1 polymer ?
#
loop_
_entity_poly.entity_id
_entity_poly.type
_entity_poly.pdbx_seq_one_letter_code
_entity_poly.pdbx_strand_id
1 'polypeptide(L)'
;MTAGFPATIFLLLFISFSVHAEFQKIKFKNCKSLFNIKNVEVNGCVDTPQRHCAFRRGTTPHLRIEFVPTRTTETLETTVRAKIAGGVIVSFNLEQKDPCKGGNLTCPLKEGKTYYYEQGVSILEEYPQACLIIFLKKLCEIYESK
;
A
#
# COMPACT_ATOMS: atom_id res chain seq x y z
N MET A 1 55.93 -21.62 31.55
CA MET A 1 54.79 -22.08 30.73
C MET A 1 54.05 -20.82 30.29
N THR A 2 54.08 -20.57 28.99
CA THR A 2 53.72 -19.31 28.33
C THR A 2 52.22 -19.13 28.14
N ALA A 3 51.79 -17.88 28.38
CA ALA A 3 50.66 -17.10 27.88
C ALA A 3 49.61 -17.70 26.94
N GLY A 4 48.37 -17.26 27.14
CA GLY A 4 47.38 -17.14 26.06
C GLY A 4 45.93 -17.29 26.52
N PHE A 5 45.38 -16.36 27.31
CA PHE A 5 43.93 -16.23 27.41
C PHE A 5 43.41 -15.72 26.06
N PRO A 6 42.54 -16.44 25.35
CA PRO A 6 42.14 -16.05 24.01
C PRO A 6 41.27 -14.80 24.13
N ALA A 7 41.80 -13.71 23.59
CA ALA A 7 41.03 -12.57 23.15
C ALA A 7 40.05 -13.01 22.07
N THR A 8 38.86 -13.43 22.46
CA THR A 8 37.72 -13.51 21.56
C THR A 8 36.60 -12.65 22.12
N ILE A 9 36.88 -11.34 22.06
CA ILE A 9 35.87 -10.32 21.75
C ILE A 9 35.31 -10.71 20.37
N PHE A 10 34.46 -11.73 20.31
CA PHE A 10 33.64 -11.98 19.15
C PHE A 10 32.35 -11.20 19.40
N LEU A 11 32.45 -9.91 19.08
CA LEU A 11 31.36 -8.98 18.91
C LEU A 11 30.34 -9.64 17.97
N LEU A 12 29.38 -10.36 18.54
CA LEU A 12 28.19 -10.87 17.84
C LEU A 12 27.33 -9.65 17.49
N LEU A 13 27.75 -8.90 16.48
CA LEU A 13 26.88 -8.06 15.66
C LEU A 13 25.93 -9.02 14.95
N PHE A 14 24.88 -9.43 15.65
CA PHE A 14 23.65 -9.89 15.01
C PHE A 14 23.11 -8.68 14.24
N ILE A 15 23.57 -8.53 13.00
CA ILE A 15 22.96 -7.63 12.03
C ILE A 15 21.60 -8.24 11.75
N SER A 16 20.61 -7.89 12.57
CA SER A 16 19.20 -8.11 12.28
C SER A 16 18.90 -7.36 10.98
N PHE A 17 18.97 -8.09 9.86
CA PHE A 17 18.57 -7.62 8.54
C PHE A 17 17.07 -7.34 8.62
N SER A 18 16.75 -6.13 9.08
CA SER A 18 15.38 -5.67 9.21
C SER A 18 14.89 -5.44 7.79
N VAL A 19 14.10 -6.38 7.28
CA VAL A 19 13.38 -6.24 6.01
C VAL A 19 12.44 -5.05 6.17
N HIS A 20 12.93 -3.86 5.84
CA HIS A 20 12.10 -2.67 5.80
C HIS A 20 11.20 -2.80 4.57
N ALA A 21 9.89 -2.82 4.79
CA ALA A 21 8.93 -2.67 3.72
C ALA A 21 9.06 -1.24 3.18
N GLU A 22 9.82 -1.06 2.10
CA GLU A 22 10.00 0.24 1.46
C GLU A 22 8.74 0.61 0.67
N PHE A 23 8.12 1.72 1.06
CA PHE A 23 7.00 2.32 0.32
C PHE A 23 7.55 3.19 -0.81
N GLN A 24 7.07 2.95 -2.01
CA GLN A 24 7.47 3.66 -3.22
C GLN A 24 6.31 4.46 -3.78
N LYS A 25 6.55 5.73 -4.11
CA LYS A 25 5.56 6.59 -4.76
C LYS A 25 5.26 6.08 -6.16
N ILE A 26 3.99 5.97 -6.50
CA ILE A 26 3.54 5.57 -7.84
C ILE A 26 2.71 6.66 -8.49
N LYS A 27 2.75 6.68 -9.83
CA LYS A 27 1.82 7.51 -10.60
C LYS A 27 0.42 6.94 -10.46
N PHE A 28 -0.52 7.80 -10.08
CA PHE A 28 -1.93 7.46 -9.97
C PHE A 28 -2.77 8.46 -10.76
N LYS A 29 -3.97 8.04 -11.15
CA LYS A 29 -5.02 8.92 -11.65
C LYS A 29 -6.11 8.99 -10.59
N ASN A 30 -6.46 10.20 -10.15
CA ASN A 30 -7.58 10.36 -9.19
C ASN A 30 -8.88 9.85 -9.85
N CYS A 31 -9.54 8.93 -9.16
CA CYS A 31 -10.66 8.14 -9.66
C CYS A 31 -12.03 8.76 -9.35
N LYS A 32 -12.14 10.09 -9.28
CA LYS A 32 -13.33 10.82 -8.77
C LYS A 32 -13.52 10.71 -7.26
N SER A 33 -12.43 10.64 -6.50
CA SER A 33 -12.50 10.80 -5.05
C SER A 33 -13.12 12.16 -4.70
N LEU A 34 -13.97 12.21 -3.67
CA LEU A 34 -14.44 13.47 -3.08
C LEU A 34 -13.32 14.20 -2.33
N PHE A 35 -12.23 13.49 -2.03
CA PHE A 35 -11.08 13.94 -1.28
C PHE A 35 -9.93 14.36 -2.21
N ASN A 36 -9.11 15.29 -1.74
CA ASN A 36 -7.89 15.68 -2.45
C ASN A 36 -6.78 14.67 -2.18
N ILE A 37 -6.59 13.73 -3.11
CA ILE A 37 -5.51 12.72 -3.04
C ILE A 37 -4.18 13.39 -3.38
N LYS A 38 -3.26 13.42 -2.42
CA LYS A 38 -1.93 14.03 -2.55
C LYS A 38 -0.90 13.07 -3.10
N ASN A 39 -0.89 11.84 -2.59
CA ASN A 39 0.13 10.87 -2.92
C ASN A 39 -0.40 9.43 -2.77
N VAL A 40 0.17 8.52 -3.54
CA VAL A 40 -0.11 7.08 -3.42
C VAL A 40 1.22 6.34 -3.43
N GLU A 41 1.41 5.54 -2.40
CA GLU A 41 2.61 4.74 -2.17
C GLU A 41 2.26 3.27 -2.08
N VAL A 42 3.18 2.41 -2.48
CA VAL A 42 3.02 0.96 -2.44
C VAL A 42 4.29 0.30 -1.96
N ASN A 43 4.17 -0.76 -1.16
CA ASN A 43 5.30 -1.63 -0.85
C ASN A 43 5.27 -2.89 -1.74
N GLY A 44 6.37 -3.64 -1.79
CA GLY A 44 6.42 -4.94 -2.48
C GLY A 44 6.50 -4.87 -4.01
N CYS A 45 6.86 -3.73 -4.58
CA CYS A 45 7.18 -3.61 -6.00
C CYS A 45 8.45 -4.39 -6.33
N VAL A 46 8.40 -5.25 -7.35
CA VAL A 46 9.56 -6.06 -7.77
C VAL A 46 10.30 -5.51 -9.00
N ASP A 47 9.66 -4.69 -9.82
CA ASP A 47 10.27 -4.01 -10.96
C ASP A 47 10.01 -2.50 -10.92
N THR A 48 11.07 -1.71 -11.10
CA THR A 48 11.12 -0.27 -10.83
C THR A 48 11.43 0.63 -12.04
N PRO A 49 10.81 0.48 -13.23
CA PRO A 49 10.67 1.65 -14.08
C PRO A 49 9.55 2.53 -13.52
N GLN A 50 9.88 3.78 -13.17
CA GLN A 50 9.09 4.83 -12.48
C GLN A 50 7.63 5.09 -12.95
N ARG A 51 7.15 4.40 -13.98
CA ARG A 51 5.78 4.54 -14.51
C ARG A 51 4.81 3.54 -13.89
N HIS A 52 5.31 2.51 -13.22
CA HIS A 52 4.65 1.23 -13.17
C HIS A 52 5.24 0.36 -12.05
N CYS A 53 4.42 -0.11 -11.11
CA CYS A 53 4.85 -1.05 -10.08
C CYS A 53 4.37 -2.46 -10.43
N ALA A 54 5.28 -3.44 -10.34
CA ALA A 54 5.01 -4.85 -10.52
C ALA A 54 4.84 -5.57 -9.18
N PHE A 55 3.85 -6.44 -9.06
CA PHE A 55 3.66 -7.27 -7.88
C PHE A 55 3.79 -8.76 -8.21
N ARG A 56 4.38 -9.50 -7.27
CA ARG A 56 4.35 -10.96 -7.31
C ARG A 56 2.94 -11.47 -6.99
N ARG A 57 2.59 -12.62 -7.57
CA ARG A 57 1.36 -13.34 -7.21
C ARG A 57 1.55 -14.04 -5.86
N GLY A 58 0.44 -14.30 -5.16
CA GLY A 58 0.43 -14.85 -3.81
C GLY A 58 0.91 -13.88 -2.73
N THR A 59 1.11 -12.59 -3.06
CA THR A 59 1.54 -11.58 -2.09
C THR A 59 0.42 -10.58 -1.78
N THR A 60 0.56 -9.92 -0.64
CA THR A 60 -0.34 -8.84 -0.19
C THR A 60 0.47 -7.55 -0.07
N PRO A 61 0.76 -6.84 -1.17
CA PRO A 61 1.28 -5.48 -1.09
C PRO A 61 0.31 -4.57 -0.35
N HIS A 62 0.86 -3.58 0.35
CA HIS A 62 0.16 -2.53 1.04
C HIS A 62 0.22 -1.25 0.21
N LEU A 63 -0.95 -0.65 0.03
CA LEU A 63 -1.13 0.68 -0.52
C LEU A 63 -1.29 1.67 0.61
N ARG A 64 -0.59 2.80 0.52
CA ARG A 64 -0.78 3.96 1.38
C ARG A 64 -1.22 5.16 0.56
N ILE A 65 -2.30 5.81 0.99
CA ILE A 65 -2.90 6.95 0.32
C ILE A 65 -2.85 8.14 1.25
N GLU A 66 -2.16 9.18 0.83
CA GLU A 66 -2.20 10.49 1.49
C GLU A 66 -3.33 11.32 0.89
N PHE A 67 -4.25 11.80 1.71
CA PHE A 67 -5.39 12.59 1.25
C PHE A 67 -5.81 13.66 2.25
N VAL A 68 -6.52 14.66 1.73
CA VAL A 68 -7.10 15.76 2.51
C VAL A 68 -8.61 15.84 2.25
N PRO A 69 -9.47 15.69 3.28
CA PRO A 69 -10.89 15.96 3.20
C PRO A 69 -11.22 17.39 2.81
N THR A 70 -12.16 17.51 1.87
CA THR A 70 -12.74 18.77 1.41
C THR A 70 -13.92 19.23 2.26
N ARG A 71 -14.38 18.38 3.18
CA ARG A 71 -15.36 18.65 4.24
C ARG A 71 -15.14 17.70 5.41
N THR A 72 -15.73 18.00 6.57
CA THR A 72 -15.76 17.05 7.69
C THR A 72 -16.60 15.83 7.32
N THR A 73 -16.09 14.64 7.58
CA THR A 73 -16.71 13.36 7.18
C THR A 73 -16.78 12.39 8.36
N GLU A 74 -17.99 11.94 8.68
CA GLU A 74 -18.28 11.05 9.82
C GLU A 74 -17.97 9.59 9.52
N THR A 75 -18.20 9.16 8.28
CA THR A 75 -18.00 7.78 7.84
C THR A 75 -17.42 7.74 6.44
N LEU A 76 -16.66 6.69 6.16
CA LEU A 76 -16.01 6.52 4.87
C LEU A 76 -16.41 5.18 4.27
N GLU A 77 -16.37 5.12 2.96
CA GLU A 77 -16.36 3.87 2.24
C GLU A 77 -15.23 3.90 1.21
N THR A 78 -14.52 2.79 1.13
CA THR A 78 -13.39 2.63 0.20
C THR A 78 -13.64 1.47 -0.73
N THR A 79 -13.25 1.65 -1.99
CA THR A 79 -13.23 0.56 -2.96
C THR A 79 -11.94 0.61 -3.74
N VAL A 80 -11.24 -0.53 -3.79
CA VAL A 80 -10.02 -0.67 -4.58
C VAL A 80 -10.34 -1.44 -5.85
N ARG A 81 -10.14 -0.78 -6.99
CA ARG A 81 -10.20 -1.41 -8.32
C ARG A 81 -8.87 -1.20 -9.00
N ALA A 82 -8.34 -2.23 -9.64
CA ALA A 82 -7.16 -2.14 -10.48
C ALA A 82 -7.48 -2.44 -11.92
N LYS A 83 -6.84 -1.72 -12.84
CA LYS A 83 -6.75 -2.12 -14.23
C LYS A 83 -5.42 -2.84 -14.45
N ILE A 84 -5.47 -4.16 -14.58
CA ILE A 84 -4.30 -4.98 -14.86
C ILE A 84 -3.96 -4.96 -16.36
N ALA A 85 -2.79 -5.51 -16.73
CA ALA A 85 -2.40 -5.58 -18.13
C ALA A 85 -3.39 -6.46 -18.94
N GLY A 86 -3.54 -6.17 -20.24
CA GLY A 86 -4.63 -6.69 -21.07
C GLY A 86 -5.97 -5.95 -20.90
N GLY A 87 -6.05 -4.96 -20.00
CA GLY A 87 -7.20 -4.06 -19.89
C GLY A 87 -8.31 -4.53 -18.95
N VAL A 88 -8.14 -5.69 -18.31
CA VAL A 88 -9.06 -6.26 -17.32
C VAL A 88 -9.11 -5.37 -16.07
N ILE A 89 -10.31 -5.11 -15.56
CA ILE A 89 -10.51 -4.40 -14.29
C ILE A 89 -10.86 -5.44 -13.23
N VAL A 90 -10.05 -5.51 -12.18
CA VAL A 90 -10.25 -6.37 -11.02
C VAL A 90 -10.68 -5.50 -9.85
N SER A 91 -11.75 -5.90 -9.17
CA SER A 91 -12.16 -5.30 -7.90
C SER A 91 -11.58 -6.15 -6.77
N PHE A 92 -10.94 -5.51 -5.79
CA PHE A 92 -10.47 -6.21 -4.61
C PHE A 92 -11.56 -6.17 -3.54
N ASN A 93 -11.88 -7.33 -2.99
CA ASN A 93 -12.78 -7.44 -1.86
C ASN A 93 -12.02 -7.03 -0.60
N LEU A 94 -12.40 -5.87 -0.04
CA LEU A 94 -11.94 -5.45 1.27
C LEU A 94 -12.84 -6.09 2.32
N GLU A 95 -12.26 -6.75 3.32
CA GLU A 95 -13.01 -7.33 4.44
C GLU A 95 -13.76 -6.24 5.23
N GLN A 96 -13.10 -5.09 5.43
CA GLN A 96 -13.70 -3.88 5.98
C GLN A 96 -13.67 -2.77 4.93
N LYS A 97 -14.85 -2.29 4.53
CA LYS A 97 -14.99 -1.20 3.55
C LYS A 97 -14.92 0.18 4.18
N ASP A 98 -15.33 0.30 5.45
CA ASP A 98 -15.28 1.53 6.21
C ASP A 98 -13.95 1.63 6.97
N PRO A 99 -12.99 2.43 6.48
CA PRO A 99 -11.69 2.56 7.13
C PRO A 99 -11.78 3.23 8.51
N CYS A 100 -12.92 3.85 8.86
CA CYS A 100 -13.19 4.34 10.22
C CYS A 100 -13.51 3.20 11.20
N LYS A 101 -13.92 2.01 10.72
CA LYS A 101 -14.41 0.88 11.54
C LYS A 101 -13.48 -0.35 11.49
N GLY A 102 -12.18 -0.12 11.56
CA GLY A 102 -11.19 -1.20 11.58
C GLY A 102 -9.89 -0.89 10.83
N GLY A 103 -9.78 0.30 10.23
CA GLY A 103 -8.53 0.80 9.67
C GLY A 103 -7.74 1.65 10.67
N ASN A 104 -6.75 2.38 10.15
CA ASN A 104 -5.91 3.30 10.91
C ASN A 104 -6.49 4.73 11.00
N LEU A 105 -7.74 4.93 10.56
CA LEU A 105 -8.43 6.22 10.58
C LEU A 105 -9.43 6.27 11.73
N THR A 106 -9.42 7.38 12.46
CA THR A 106 -10.42 7.67 13.49
C THR A 106 -11.29 8.81 13.00
N CYS A 107 -12.58 8.52 12.85
CA CYS A 107 -13.57 9.48 12.38
C CYS A 107 -14.27 10.16 13.57
N PRO A 108 -14.75 11.42 13.40
CA PRO A 108 -14.82 12.19 12.16
C PRO A 108 -13.46 12.69 11.64
N LEU A 109 -13.29 12.64 10.32
CA LEU A 109 -12.18 13.29 9.65
C LEU A 109 -12.47 14.77 9.47
N LYS A 110 -11.53 15.64 9.85
CA LYS A 110 -11.69 17.09 9.77
C LYS A 110 -11.30 17.60 8.39
N GLU A 111 -12.06 18.56 7.88
CA GLU A 111 -11.72 19.30 6.66
C GLU A 111 -10.31 19.89 6.72
N GLY A 112 -9.59 19.83 5.59
CA GLY A 112 -8.27 20.45 5.44
C GLY A 112 -7.12 19.74 6.13
N LYS A 113 -7.38 18.72 6.96
CA LYS A 113 -6.35 17.93 7.64
C LYS A 113 -5.85 16.78 6.76
N THR A 114 -4.54 16.54 6.76
CA THR A 114 -3.94 15.39 6.05
C THR A 114 -4.14 14.10 6.83
N TYR A 115 -4.56 13.06 6.11
CA TYR A 115 -4.70 11.70 6.61
C TYR A 115 -3.97 10.72 5.70
N TYR A 116 -3.55 9.60 6.29
CA TYR A 116 -2.93 8.48 5.59
C TYR A 116 -3.81 7.26 5.77
N TYR A 117 -4.30 6.69 4.69
CA TYR A 117 -5.02 5.41 4.69
C TYR A 117 -4.09 4.32 4.19
N GLU A 118 -4.00 3.20 4.91
CA GLU A 118 -3.23 2.04 4.48
C GLU A 118 -4.12 0.82 4.31
N GLN A 119 -3.93 0.08 3.21
CA GLN A 119 -4.71 -1.10 2.90
C GLN A 119 -3.87 -2.17 2.19
N GLY A 120 -3.91 -3.40 2.71
CA GLY A 120 -3.37 -4.57 2.03
C GLY A 120 -4.25 -5.00 0.85
N VAL A 121 -3.63 -5.37 -0.27
CA VAL A 121 -4.31 -5.78 -1.50
C VAL A 121 -3.76 -7.12 -1.95
N SER A 122 -4.54 -8.18 -1.78
CA SER A 122 -4.13 -9.55 -2.12
C SER A 122 -4.08 -9.79 -3.63
N ILE A 123 -2.91 -10.14 -4.13
CA ILE A 123 -2.66 -10.52 -5.52
C ILE A 123 -2.78 -12.05 -5.63
N LEU A 124 -3.94 -12.54 -6.05
CA LEU A 124 -4.24 -13.98 -6.10
C LEU A 124 -3.34 -14.72 -7.11
N GLU A 125 -3.11 -16.01 -6.86
CA GLU A 125 -2.26 -16.85 -7.72
C GLU A 125 -2.89 -17.08 -9.10
N GLU A 126 -4.23 -17.10 -9.14
CA GLU A 126 -5.04 -17.29 -10.34
C GLU A 126 -4.97 -16.11 -11.33
N TYR A 127 -4.41 -14.97 -10.93
CA TYR A 127 -4.22 -13.85 -11.84
C TYR A 127 -3.25 -14.23 -13.00
N PRO A 128 -3.56 -13.87 -14.25
CA PRO A 128 -2.87 -14.40 -15.43
C PRO A 128 -1.38 -14.00 -15.49
N GLN A 129 -0.51 -14.99 -15.75
CA GLN A 129 0.96 -14.81 -15.74
C GLN A 129 1.50 -14.05 -16.96
N ALA A 130 0.83 -14.17 -18.12
CA ALA A 130 1.30 -13.61 -19.39
C ALA A 130 1.35 -12.07 -19.39
N CYS A 131 0.70 -11.45 -18.41
CA CYS A 131 0.94 -10.10 -17.94
C CYS A 131 1.98 -10.15 -16.83
N LEU A 132 3.26 -10.42 -17.18
CA LEU A 132 4.35 -10.66 -16.23
C LEU A 132 4.51 -9.57 -15.16
N ILE A 133 3.85 -8.44 -15.37
CA ILE A 133 3.75 -7.32 -14.46
C ILE A 133 2.28 -6.88 -14.32
N ILE A 134 1.76 -6.96 -13.10
CA ILE A 134 0.45 -6.38 -12.74
C ILE A 134 0.66 -4.90 -12.40
N PHE A 135 0.31 -4.01 -13.33
CA PHE A 135 0.37 -2.57 -13.10
C PHE A 135 -0.93 -2.05 -12.49
N LEU A 136 -0.85 -1.37 -11.34
CA LEU A 136 -1.98 -0.64 -10.77
C LEU A 136 -2.07 0.75 -11.41
N LYS A 137 -2.90 0.90 -12.46
CA LYS A 137 -3.07 2.19 -13.15
C LYS A 137 -4.14 3.10 -12.58
N LYS A 138 -5.16 2.51 -11.96
CA LYS A 138 -6.31 3.21 -11.35
C LYS A 138 -6.39 2.68 -9.94
N LEU A 139 -6.42 3.55 -8.95
CA LEU A 139 -6.34 3.19 -7.54
C LEU A 139 -7.32 4.02 -6.75
N CYS A 140 -8.13 3.30 -5.98
CA CYS A 140 -9.05 3.77 -4.95
C CYS A 140 -10.11 4.79 -5.37
N GLU A 141 -11.34 4.49 -5.01
CA GLU A 141 -12.41 5.49 -4.90
C GLU A 141 -12.72 5.59 -3.40
N ILE A 142 -12.45 6.77 -2.82
CA ILE A 142 -12.79 7.11 -1.43
C ILE A 142 -13.97 8.05 -1.50
N TYR A 143 -15.06 7.67 -0.85
CA TYR A 143 -16.28 8.44 -0.78
C TYR A 143 -16.81 8.45 0.66
N GLU A 144 -17.63 9.45 0.94
CA GLU A 144 -18.40 9.50 2.18
C GLU A 144 -19.57 8.52 2.07
N SER A 145 -19.74 7.68 3.08
CA SER A 145 -20.91 6.80 3.15
C SER A 145 -22.13 7.65 3.49
N LYS A 146 -23.25 7.42 2.79
CA LYS A 146 -24.52 8.12 3.04
C LYS A 146 -25.27 7.49 4.21
#